data_AF-A0A932IH44-F1
#
_entry.id   AF-A0A932IH44-F1
#
_cell.length_a   1.000
_cell.length_b   1.000
_cell.length_c   1.000
_cell.angle_alpha   90.00
_cell.angle_beta   90.00
_cell.angle_gamma   90.00
#
_symmetry.space_group_name_H-M   'P 1'
#
loop_
_entity.id
_entity.type
_entity.pdbx_description
1 polymer ?
#
loop_
_entity_poly.entity_id
_entity_poly.type
_entity_poly.pdbx_seq_one_letter_code
_entity_poly.pdbx_strand_id
1 'polypeptide(L)'
;MRRLALIAISLAGCGHAPNDLWGSLGESFPLEFDRVDILKQDAALRIEYIKDVPGGEEWVCKVVVDTTNLTIGNNSEIQDELFLERVTVERVATTGGDFPELAGGSIKFEEYDFEIGGRIDGEVTALFENGRNLFGNFDGHVKEVSTQ
;
A
#
# COMPACT_ATOMS: atom_id res chain seq x y z
N MET A 1 -1.97 -53.03 20.49
CA MET A 1 -2.16 -52.07 19.37
C MET A 1 -1.64 -50.72 19.83
N ARG A 2 -0.46 -50.30 19.37
CA ARG A 2 0.16 -49.00 19.74
C ARG A 2 -0.37 -47.91 18.80
N ARG A 3 -1.04 -46.90 19.35
CA ARG A 3 -1.41 -45.69 18.62
C ARG A 3 -0.22 -44.72 18.68
N LEU A 4 0.43 -44.46 17.55
CA LEU A 4 1.33 -43.32 17.41
C LEU A 4 0.47 -42.08 17.15
N ALA A 5 0.50 -41.14 18.10
CA ALA A 5 -0.02 -39.79 17.89
C ALA A 5 1.09 -38.95 17.26
N LEU A 6 0.88 -38.52 16.01
CA LEU A 6 1.76 -37.60 15.31
C LEU A 6 1.30 -36.18 15.65
N ILE A 7 2.08 -35.46 16.46
CA ILE A 7 1.85 -34.04 16.77
C ILE A 7 2.42 -33.24 15.60
N ALA A 8 1.55 -32.69 14.77
CA ALA A 8 1.92 -31.75 13.72
C ALA A 8 2.16 -30.38 14.34
N ILE A 9 3.43 -29.95 14.37
CA ILE A 9 3.83 -28.59 14.71
C ILE A 9 3.58 -27.75 13.45
N SER A 10 2.44 -27.06 13.40
CA SER A 10 2.18 -26.02 12.42
C SER A 10 3.08 -24.82 12.74
N LEU A 11 4.15 -24.66 11.97
CA LEU A 11 4.95 -23.44 11.91
C LEU A 11 4.02 -22.30 11.46
N ALA A 12 3.52 -21.52 12.42
CA ALA A 12 3.01 -20.19 12.15
C ALA A 12 4.21 -19.32 11.78
N GLY A 13 4.60 -19.35 10.51
CA GLY A 13 5.44 -18.31 9.96
C GLY A 13 4.64 -17.02 10.03
N CYS A 14 5.09 -16.06 10.85
CA CYS A 14 4.64 -14.67 10.76
C CYS A 14 5.12 -14.09 9.42
N GLY A 15 4.54 -14.55 8.31
CA GLY A 15 4.51 -13.76 7.08
C GLY A 15 3.31 -12.85 7.21
N HIS A 16 3.52 -11.53 7.24
CA HIS A 16 2.43 -10.60 6.99
C HIS A 16 1.78 -10.94 5.65
N ALA A 17 0.49 -10.65 5.52
CA ALA A 17 -0.19 -10.83 4.24
C ALA A 17 0.48 -9.95 3.18
N PRO A 18 0.55 -10.41 1.92
CA PRO A 18 1.18 -9.65 0.82
C PRO A 18 0.49 -8.30 0.57
N ASN A 19 -0.79 -8.19 0.92
CA ASN A 19 -1.51 -6.95 0.97
C ASN A 19 -2.05 -6.76 2.39
N ASP A 20 -1.63 -5.69 3.06
CA ASP A 20 -2.08 -5.36 4.41
C ASP A 20 -1.97 -3.84 4.65
N LEU A 21 -2.78 -3.29 5.56
CA LEU A 21 -2.80 -1.87 5.89
C LEU A 21 -3.10 -1.69 7.38
N TRP A 22 -2.15 -1.12 8.13
CA TRP A 22 -2.23 -1.01 9.59
C TRP A 22 -1.51 0.23 10.10
N GLY A 23 -1.55 0.46 11.42
CA GLY A 23 -0.89 1.59 12.08
C GLY A 23 -1.81 2.31 13.05
N SER A 24 -1.26 3.27 13.79
CA SER A 24 -2.03 4.05 14.76
C SER A 24 -3.07 4.95 14.08
N LEU A 25 -2.97 5.20 12.77
CA LEU A 25 -4.03 5.86 12.01
C LEU A 25 -5.35 5.07 12.02
N GLY A 26 -5.28 3.74 12.18
CA GLY A 26 -6.43 2.85 12.26
C GLY A 26 -7.41 3.12 13.40
N GLU A 27 -6.97 3.79 14.46
CA GLU A 27 -7.84 4.18 15.58
C GLU A 27 -8.79 5.33 15.20
N SER A 28 -8.44 6.12 14.19
CA SER A 28 -9.20 7.27 13.72
C SER A 28 -9.90 7.01 12.39
N PHE A 29 -9.34 6.13 11.56
CA PHE A 29 -9.84 5.82 10.22
C PHE A 29 -9.86 4.30 10.01
N PRO A 30 -11.00 3.69 9.64
CA PRO A 30 -11.02 2.27 9.26
C PRO A 30 -10.08 1.99 8.10
N LEU A 31 -9.21 0.99 8.28
CA LEU A 31 -8.19 0.60 7.30
C LEU A 31 -8.51 -0.73 6.61
N GLU A 32 -9.63 -1.38 6.93
CA GLU A 32 -9.98 -2.65 6.31
C GLU A 32 -10.42 -2.46 4.86
N PHE A 33 -9.76 -3.17 3.95
CA PHE A 33 -9.98 -3.16 2.51
C PHE A 33 -10.15 -4.58 1.97
N ASP A 34 -10.61 -4.71 0.74
CA ASP A 34 -10.88 -5.98 0.07
C ASP A 34 -9.80 -6.34 -0.97
N ARG A 35 -9.21 -5.33 -1.63
CA ARG A 35 -8.13 -5.52 -2.60
C ARG A 35 -7.16 -4.35 -2.70
N VAL A 36 -6.02 -4.61 -3.33
CA VAL A 36 -5.07 -3.58 -3.79
C VAL A 36 -5.09 -3.52 -5.31
N ASP A 37 -5.25 -2.32 -5.86
CA ASP A 37 -5.09 -2.05 -7.28
C ASP A 37 -3.81 -1.22 -7.51
N ILE A 38 -2.95 -1.69 -8.41
CA ILE A 38 -1.74 -0.99 -8.82
C ILE A 38 -1.95 -0.46 -10.23
N LEU A 39 -1.92 0.86 -10.38
CA LEU A 39 -2.27 1.54 -11.62
C LEU A 39 -1.12 2.40 -12.13
N LYS A 40 -0.95 2.40 -13.45
CA LYS A 40 -0.11 3.35 -14.19
C LYS A 40 -1.01 4.42 -14.80
N GLN A 41 -0.67 5.68 -14.53
CA GLN A 41 -1.29 6.85 -15.15
C GLN A 41 -0.19 7.84 -15.53
N ASP A 42 0.18 7.87 -16.81
CA ASP A 42 1.35 8.61 -17.30
C ASP A 42 2.61 8.27 -16.49
N ALA A 43 3.20 9.27 -15.81
CA ALA A 43 4.35 9.12 -14.92
C ALA A 43 3.96 8.96 -13.44
N ALA A 44 2.72 8.59 -13.14
CA ALA A 44 2.27 8.33 -11.77
C ALA A 44 1.99 6.84 -11.55
N LEU A 45 2.62 6.28 -10.52
CA LEU A 45 2.28 4.98 -9.95
C LEU A 45 1.24 5.21 -8.85
N ARG A 46 0.07 4.58 -8.97
CA ARG A 46 -0.99 4.63 -7.95
C ARG A 46 -1.14 3.25 -7.32
N ILE A 47 -1.14 3.21 -6.00
CA ILE A 47 -1.39 2.01 -5.20
C ILE A 47 -2.64 2.29 -4.37
N GLU A 48 -3.69 1.53 -4.62
CA GLU A 48 -5.03 1.82 -4.12
C GLU A 48 -5.54 0.66 -3.27
N TYR A 49 -5.76 0.94 -1.98
CA TYR A 49 -6.38 0.01 -1.06
C TYR A 49 -7.89 0.28 -1.10
N ILE A 50 -8.63 -0.65 -1.70
CA ILE A 50 -10.04 -0.46 -2.06
C ILE A 50 -10.92 -1.37 -1.22
N LYS A 51 -11.97 -0.77 -0.66
CA LYS A 51 -13.08 -1.47 -0.01
C LYS A 51 -14.31 -1.43 -0.91
N ASP A 52 -14.86 -2.61 -1.18
CA ASP A 52 -16.12 -2.74 -1.89
C ASP A 52 -17.27 -2.41 -0.92
N VAL A 53 -18.12 -1.45 -1.29
CA VAL A 53 -19.27 -1.03 -0.50
C VAL A 53 -20.57 -1.17 -1.30
N PRO A 54 -21.73 -1.30 -0.66
CA PRO A 54 -22.99 -1.32 -1.39
C PRO A 54 -23.16 -0.06 -2.25
N GLY A 55 -23.13 -0.23 -3.58
CA GLY A 55 -23.31 0.86 -4.54
C GLY A 55 -22.03 1.52 -5.05
N GLY A 56 -20.84 1.01 -4.72
CA GLY A 56 -19.58 1.52 -5.26
C GLY A 56 -18.34 1.01 -4.54
N GLU A 57 -17.30 1.84 -4.54
CA GLU A 57 -16.00 1.53 -3.96
C GLU A 57 -15.53 2.72 -3.11
N GLU A 58 -14.80 2.44 -2.03
CA GLU A 58 -14.11 3.44 -1.22
C GLU A 58 -12.60 3.18 -1.24
N TRP A 59 -11.81 4.23 -1.46
CA TRP A 59 -10.36 4.16 -1.32
C TRP A 59 -9.99 4.44 0.13
N VAL A 60 -9.79 3.37 0.91
CA VAL A 60 -9.42 3.50 2.32
C VAL A 60 -8.05 4.16 2.48
N CYS A 61 -7.18 3.96 1.49
CA CYS A 61 -5.89 4.62 1.31
C CYS A 61 -5.54 4.59 -0.19
N LYS A 62 -4.98 5.69 -0.69
CA LYS A 62 -4.37 5.79 -2.01
C LYS A 62 -2.98 6.39 -1.83
N VAL A 63 -1.99 5.70 -2.36
CA VAL A 63 -0.60 6.17 -2.43
C VAL A 63 -0.29 6.49 -3.88
N VAL A 64 0.15 7.71 -4.14
CA VAL A 64 0.52 8.17 -5.48
C VAL A 64 1.99 8.55 -5.46
N VAL A 65 2.78 7.92 -6.34
CA VAL A 65 4.20 8.22 -6.51
C VAL A 65 4.40 8.90 -7.87
N ASP A 66 4.89 10.13 -7.86
CA ASP A 66 5.38 10.79 -9.07
C ASP A 66 6.73 10.20 -9.48
N THR A 67 6.71 9.38 -10.54
CA THR A 67 7.88 8.69 -11.08
C THR A 67 8.70 9.55 -12.05
N THR A 68 8.29 10.81 -12.30
CA THR A 68 8.95 11.68 -13.27
C THR A 68 10.43 11.89 -12.92
N ASN A 69 11.32 11.51 -13.84
CA ASN A 69 12.77 11.57 -13.67
C ASN A 69 13.30 10.78 -12.46
N LEU A 70 12.53 9.84 -11.90
CA LEU A 70 13.01 8.92 -10.89
C LEU A 70 13.59 7.67 -11.55
N THR A 71 14.68 7.15 -10.98
CA THR A 71 15.20 5.83 -11.35
C THR A 71 14.76 4.84 -10.29
N ILE A 72 13.63 4.17 -10.53
CA ILE A 72 13.05 3.17 -9.63
C ILE A 72 13.26 1.79 -10.26
N GLY A 73 13.60 0.80 -9.45
CA GLY A 73 13.78 -0.58 -9.85
C GLY A 73 13.65 -1.54 -8.67
N ASN A 74 13.97 -2.81 -8.88
CA ASN A 74 13.92 -3.80 -7.80
C ASN A 74 14.87 -3.41 -6.66
N ASN A 75 14.39 -3.55 -5.42
CA ASN A 75 15.07 -3.16 -4.18
C ASN A 75 15.42 -1.66 -4.09
N SER A 76 14.66 -0.80 -4.76
CA SER A 76 14.79 0.65 -4.62
C SER A 76 13.89 1.19 -3.50
N GLU A 77 14.24 2.36 -2.98
CA GLU A 77 13.52 3.02 -1.90
C GLU A 77 13.46 4.54 -2.14
N ILE A 78 12.29 5.12 -1.87
CA ILE A 78 12.06 6.56 -1.80
C ILE A 78 11.80 6.88 -0.33
N GLN A 79 12.59 7.77 0.27
CA GLN A 79 12.53 8.09 1.69
C GLN A 79 12.85 9.57 1.96
N ASP A 80 12.67 9.99 3.20
CA ASP A 80 13.03 11.32 3.71
C ASP A 80 12.38 12.46 2.87
N GLU A 81 13.16 13.47 2.50
CA GLU A 81 12.70 14.63 1.71
C GLU A 81 12.13 14.20 0.36
N LEU A 82 12.73 13.20 -0.31
CA LEU A 82 12.23 12.71 -1.60
C LEU A 82 10.86 12.05 -1.46
N PHE A 83 10.57 11.39 -0.34
CA PHE A 83 9.23 10.86 -0.07
C PHE A 83 8.21 11.98 0.02
N LEU A 84 8.50 13.03 0.78
CA LEU A 84 7.59 14.18 0.91
C LEU A 84 7.40 14.93 -0.41
N GLU A 85 8.41 14.98 -1.27
CA GLU A 85 8.32 15.63 -2.58
C GLU A 85 7.54 14.81 -3.62
N ARG A 86 7.62 13.47 -3.55
CA ARG A 86 7.18 12.59 -4.65
C ARG A 86 6.02 11.68 -4.30
N VAL A 87 5.69 11.54 -3.03
CA VAL A 87 4.66 10.61 -2.57
C VAL A 87 3.52 11.38 -1.91
N THR A 88 2.31 11.16 -2.41
CA THR A 88 1.07 11.59 -1.77
C THR A 88 0.39 10.38 -1.14
N VAL A 89 -0.06 10.51 0.09
CA VAL A 89 -0.88 9.51 0.79
C VAL A 89 -2.20 10.16 1.14
N GLU A 90 -3.29 9.63 0.59
CA GLU A 90 -4.62 10.24 0.71
C GLU A 90 -5.68 9.19 1.04
N ARG A 91 -6.81 9.67 1.57
CA ARG A 91 -8.00 8.87 1.78
C ARG A 91 -9.12 9.44 0.91
N VAL A 92 -9.81 8.58 0.18
CA VAL A 92 -11.01 8.97 -0.57
C VAL A 92 -12.14 8.05 -0.14
N ALA A 93 -12.65 8.32 1.07
CA ALA A 93 -13.78 7.60 1.65
C ALA A 93 -14.95 8.57 1.82
N THR A 94 -16.18 8.08 1.65
CA THR A 94 -17.37 8.92 1.84
C THR A 94 -17.58 9.32 3.30
N THR A 95 -16.91 8.60 4.22
CA THR A 95 -16.96 8.81 5.66
C THR A 95 -15.54 8.90 6.24
N GLY A 96 -15.35 9.80 7.22
CA GLY A 96 -14.14 9.85 8.04
C GLY A 96 -13.18 11.02 7.78
N GLY A 97 -13.39 11.84 6.74
CA GLY A 97 -12.51 12.97 6.43
C GLY A 97 -11.16 12.56 5.83
N ASP A 98 -10.30 13.55 5.61
CA ASP A 98 -8.98 13.36 4.99
C ASP A 98 -7.94 12.89 6.01
N PHE A 99 -6.90 12.22 5.52
CA PHE A 99 -5.72 11.97 6.35
C PHE A 99 -5.04 13.30 6.73
N PRO A 100 -4.36 13.36 7.90
CA PRO A 100 -3.54 14.51 8.25
C PRO A 100 -2.40 14.73 7.24
N GLU A 101 -1.73 15.87 7.34
CA GLU A 101 -0.52 16.14 6.55
C GLU A 101 0.62 15.16 6.92
N LEU A 102 1.45 14.83 5.93
CA LEU A 102 2.61 13.96 6.10
C LEU A 102 3.75 14.73 6.77
N ALA A 103 4.35 14.10 7.79
CA ALA A 103 5.59 14.54 8.41
C ALA A 103 6.82 13.80 7.89
N GLY A 104 6.64 12.64 7.25
CA GLY A 104 7.72 11.85 6.66
C GLY A 104 7.25 10.45 6.26
N GLY A 105 8.18 9.64 5.76
CA GLY A 105 7.88 8.26 5.39
C GLY A 105 8.94 7.64 4.47
N SER A 106 8.63 6.44 4.02
CA SER A 106 9.34 5.76 2.95
C SER A 106 8.40 4.86 2.14
N ILE A 107 8.78 4.57 0.91
CA ILE A 107 8.22 3.48 0.11
C ILE A 107 9.37 2.68 -0.49
N LYS A 108 9.37 1.38 -0.25
CA LYS A 108 10.37 0.43 -0.74
C LYS A 108 9.70 -0.51 -1.74
N PHE A 109 10.37 -0.70 -2.87
CA PHE A 109 9.94 -1.63 -3.91
C PHE A 109 10.85 -2.84 -3.89
N GLU A 110 10.32 -4.02 -3.54
CA GLU A 110 11.06 -5.28 -3.63
C GLU A 110 11.11 -5.75 -5.09
N GLU A 111 9.97 -5.69 -5.77
CA GLU A 111 9.81 -5.91 -7.21
C GLU A 111 9.19 -4.67 -7.86
N TYR A 112 9.75 -4.25 -9.00
CA TYR A 112 9.28 -3.08 -9.73
C TYR A 112 9.36 -3.30 -11.24
N ASP A 113 8.22 -3.63 -11.84
CA ASP A 113 8.02 -3.62 -13.29
C ASP A 113 6.86 -2.67 -13.63
N PHE A 114 7.18 -1.43 -13.97
CA PHE A 114 6.20 -0.36 -14.25
C PHE A 114 5.71 -0.35 -15.71
N GLU A 115 5.55 -1.54 -16.28
CA GLU A 115 4.88 -1.78 -17.55
C GLU A 115 3.50 -2.42 -17.31
N ILE A 116 2.58 -2.30 -18.26
CA ILE A 116 1.24 -2.89 -18.13
C ILE A 116 1.37 -4.41 -17.99
N GLY A 117 0.78 -4.96 -16.91
CA GLY A 117 0.90 -6.37 -16.55
C GLY A 117 2.21 -6.72 -15.82
N GLY A 118 3.13 -5.79 -15.64
CA GLY A 118 4.30 -5.93 -14.79
C GLY A 118 3.91 -6.05 -13.32
N ARG A 119 4.71 -6.73 -12.51
CA ARG A 119 4.46 -6.91 -11.08
C ARG A 119 5.16 -5.82 -10.27
N ILE A 120 4.46 -5.31 -9.26
CA ILE A 120 4.99 -4.39 -8.28
C ILE A 120 4.66 -4.94 -6.89
N ASP A 121 5.68 -5.01 -6.04
CA ASP A 121 5.63 -5.55 -4.69
C ASP A 121 6.49 -4.69 -3.76
N GLY A 122 6.00 -4.41 -2.56
CA GLY A 122 6.69 -3.52 -1.64
C GLY A 122 5.91 -3.11 -0.40
N GLU A 123 6.48 -2.14 0.30
CA GLU A 123 5.97 -1.61 1.55
C GLU A 123 6.03 -0.08 1.57
N VAL A 124 5.04 0.54 2.21
CA VAL A 124 4.96 1.98 2.46
C VAL A 124 4.86 2.22 3.97
N THR A 125 5.63 3.19 4.46
CA THR A 125 5.52 3.73 5.81
C THR A 125 5.24 5.23 5.69
N ALA A 126 4.18 5.70 6.33
CA ALA A 126 3.85 7.12 6.41
C ALA A 126 3.74 7.56 7.87
N LEU A 127 4.40 8.67 8.19
CA LEU A 127 4.30 9.39 9.45
C LEU A 127 3.54 10.69 9.22
N PHE A 128 2.58 10.97 10.09
CA PHE A 128 1.71 12.15 9.98
C PHE A 128 2.08 13.20 11.04
N GLU A 129 1.78 14.48 10.77
CA GLU A 129 2.10 15.59 11.68
C GLU A 129 1.45 15.46 13.06
N ASN A 130 0.32 14.75 13.16
CA ASN A 130 -0.34 14.46 14.44
C ASN A 130 0.32 13.32 15.24
N GLY A 131 1.48 12.82 14.79
CA GLY A 131 2.23 11.74 15.42
C GLY A 131 1.69 10.34 15.15
N ARG A 132 0.63 10.19 14.35
CA ARG A 132 0.13 8.87 13.92
C ARG A 132 0.95 8.32 12.76
N ASN A 133 0.84 7.02 12.53
CA ASN A 133 1.50 6.31 11.44
C ASN A 133 0.54 5.40 10.67
N LEU A 134 0.93 5.13 9.43
CA LEU A 134 0.31 4.16 8.54
C LEU A 134 1.41 3.31 7.92
N PHE A 135 1.18 2.01 7.88
CA PHE A 135 2.03 1.03 7.22
C PHE A 135 1.15 0.27 6.23
N GLY A 136 1.69 -0.01 5.05
CA GLY A 136 0.99 -0.78 4.04
C GLY A 136 1.93 -1.70 3.28
N ASN A 137 1.49 -2.92 3.02
CA ASN A 137 2.11 -3.82 2.06
C ASN A 137 1.25 -3.85 0.80
N PHE A 138 1.90 -3.89 -0.37
CA PHE A 138 1.23 -4.00 -1.65
C PHE A 138 1.92 -5.06 -2.51
N ASP A 139 1.13 -5.91 -3.15
CA ASP A 139 1.55 -6.87 -4.17
C ASP A 139 0.45 -6.96 -5.24
N GLY A 140 0.80 -6.62 -6.48
CA GLY A 140 -0.15 -6.60 -7.57
C GLY A 140 0.50 -6.48 -8.95
N HIS A 141 -0.35 -6.55 -9.98
CA HIS A 141 0.07 -6.31 -11.36
C HIS A 141 -0.44 -4.94 -11.81
N VAL A 142 0.40 -4.22 -12.54
CA VAL A 142 0.11 -2.89 -13.07
C VAL A 142 -1.01 -2.96 -14.08
N LYS A 143 -2.05 -2.14 -13.87
CA LYS A 143 -3.14 -1.91 -14.83
C LYS A 143 -3.00 -0.50 -15.40
N GLU A 144 -3.48 -0.29 -16.63
CA GLU A 144 -3.56 1.06 -17.20
C GLU A 144 -4.93 1.66 -16.92
N VAL A 145 -4.95 2.94 -16.53
CA VAL A 145 -6.17 3.75 -16.47
C VAL A 145 -6.05 4.92 -17.42
N SER A 146 -7.01 5.02 -18.34
CA SER A 146 -7.12 6.15 -19.26
C SER A 146 -7.49 7.42 -18.50
N THR A 147 -6.78 8.52 -18.79
CA THR A 147 -7.20 9.87 -18.41
C THR A 147 -8.52 10.18 -19.12
N GLN A 148 -9.61 10.30 -18.36
CA GLN A 148 -10.87 10.90 -18.86
C GLN A 148 -10.82 12.41 -18.71
#